data_AF-A0A968HE55-F1
#
_entry.id   AF-A0A968HE55-F1
#
_cell.length_a   1.000
_cell.length_b   1.000
_cell.length_c   1.000
_cell.angle_alpha   90.00
_cell.angle_beta   90.00
_cell.angle_gamma   90.00
#
_symmetry.space_group_name_H-M   'P 1'
#
loop_
_entity.id
_entity.type
_entity.pdbx_description
1 polymer ?
#
loop_
_entity_poly.entity_id
_entity_poly.type
_entity_poly.pdbx_seq_one_letter_code
_entity_poly.pdbx_strand_id
1 'polypeptide(L)'
;MLAAEPGSGPELASSRSEQRAWFIAHELPRELRNCLQVLDALANSTEEEFLGIGSELRDLQARSVTLCEKAGVSVRHLSGELVSGVIVGMDIFEEESGLCADQPGIPADACLSRAAELQGLLSDRYRSASHMAAYISERIEEIKGHIFAMVTFLQFHDITRQQFERSHVALRDALDIVLKQGEAGENRRISVLADVLHFCDSQIGILQRTREEFLHAAGQVVVSLRCIAGVVRDVMAGVSEAITGGNADDHSFLKGLARELAVVKGRFSSLPDAGLDQELETMITVLDRVDRDIADAFAEIGHAVPELLRDLERVATTMTIHTIVDGITDEIATRLGSVAAVLRRDLPDSGHAAGMGRIGFSGVSRSGDDIEFF
;
A
#
# COMPACT_ATOMS: atom_id res chain seq x y z
N MET A 1 -31.40 10.35 -52.59
CA MET A 1 -31.95 9.62 -51.44
C MET A 1 -31.99 10.59 -50.28
N LEU A 2 -33.20 11.02 -49.91
CA LEU A 2 -33.45 12.01 -48.87
C LEU A 2 -33.24 11.37 -47.49
N ALA A 3 -32.35 11.95 -46.68
CA ALA A 3 -32.20 11.59 -45.28
C ALA A 3 -33.46 12.02 -44.52
N ALA A 4 -34.16 11.06 -43.91
CA ALA A 4 -35.30 11.34 -43.04
C ALA A 4 -34.80 12.01 -41.76
N GLU A 5 -35.43 13.11 -41.36
CA GLU A 5 -35.10 13.83 -40.13
C GLU A 5 -35.44 12.99 -38.88
N PRO A 6 -34.59 12.99 -37.84
CA PRO A 6 -34.74 12.17 -36.62
C PRO A 6 -35.77 12.72 -35.61
N GLY A 7 -36.87 13.34 -36.09
CA GLY A 7 -37.76 14.17 -35.25
C GLY A 7 -39.05 13.52 -34.71
N SER A 8 -39.46 12.34 -35.20
CA SER A 8 -40.71 11.71 -34.76
C SER A 8 -40.47 10.78 -33.57
N GLY A 9 -40.63 11.31 -32.35
CA GLY A 9 -40.56 10.57 -31.09
C GLY A 9 -41.72 9.57 -30.88
N PRO A 10 -41.63 8.72 -29.85
CA PRO A 10 -42.54 7.59 -29.60
C PRO A 10 -44.01 7.99 -29.35
N GLU A 11 -44.33 9.27 -29.10
CA GLU A 11 -45.71 9.77 -28.93
C GLU A 11 -46.57 9.68 -30.20
N LEU A 12 -45.96 9.47 -31.37
CA LEU A 12 -46.68 9.33 -32.65
C LEU A 12 -46.99 7.87 -33.05
N ALA A 13 -46.48 6.88 -32.32
CA ALA A 13 -46.75 5.47 -32.60
C ALA A 13 -48.12 5.06 -32.04
N SER A 14 -49.04 4.67 -32.93
CA SER A 14 -50.45 4.41 -32.62
C SER A 14 -50.69 3.06 -31.94
N SER A 15 -49.73 2.13 -32.02
CA SER A 15 -49.85 0.77 -31.49
C SER A 15 -48.64 0.35 -30.63
N ARG A 16 -48.87 -0.56 -29.66
CA ARG A 16 -47.81 -1.15 -28.84
C ARG A 16 -46.72 -1.85 -29.67
N SER A 17 -47.09 -2.43 -30.82
CA SER A 17 -46.13 -3.06 -31.74
C SER A 17 -45.21 -2.04 -32.41
N GLU A 18 -45.73 -0.88 -32.80
CA GLU A 18 -44.93 0.22 -33.36
C GLU A 18 -43.96 0.81 -32.31
N GLN A 19 -44.43 1.00 -31.07
CA GLN A 19 -43.57 1.47 -29.96
C GLN A 19 -42.43 0.49 -29.67
N ARG A 20 -42.70 -0.82 -29.68
CA ARG A 20 -41.68 -1.88 -29.52
C ARG A 20 -40.67 -1.85 -30.65
N ALA A 21 -41.14 -1.81 -31.90
CA ALA A 21 -40.27 -1.75 -33.07
C ALA A 21 -39.36 -0.52 -33.03
N TRP A 22 -39.89 0.64 -32.62
CA TRP A 22 -39.12 1.87 -32.46
C TRP A 22 -38.04 1.75 -31.39
N PHE A 23 -38.39 1.24 -30.19
CA PHE A 23 -37.44 1.04 -29.09
C PHE A 23 -36.27 0.13 -29.52
N ILE A 24 -36.58 -0.99 -30.18
CA ILE A 24 -35.58 -1.95 -30.64
C ILE A 24 -34.66 -1.33 -31.70
N ALA A 25 -35.21 -0.55 -32.64
CA ALA A 25 -34.45 0.00 -33.76
C ALA A 25 -33.59 1.21 -33.37
N HIS A 26 -33.98 1.99 -32.36
CA HIS A 26 -33.33 3.26 -32.04
C HIS A 26 -32.80 3.31 -30.62
N GLU A 27 -33.66 3.07 -29.63
CA GLU A 27 -33.34 3.30 -28.22
C GLU A 27 -32.37 2.24 -27.67
N LEU A 28 -32.60 0.96 -27.95
CA LEU A 28 -31.74 -0.12 -27.50
C LEU A 28 -30.29 0.03 -28.04
N PRO A 29 -30.06 0.22 -29.36
CA PRO A 29 -28.71 0.51 -29.87
C PRO A 29 -28.09 1.78 -29.29
N ARG A 30 -28.89 2.79 -28.96
CA ARG A 30 -28.40 4.02 -28.34
C ARG A 30 -27.89 3.74 -26.92
N GLU A 31 -28.66 3.03 -26.10
CA GLU A 31 -28.24 2.71 -24.73
C GLU A 31 -27.03 1.78 -24.69
N LEU A 32 -26.96 0.77 -25.58
CA LEU A 32 -25.77 -0.08 -25.69
C LEU A 32 -24.53 0.70 -26.13
N ARG A 33 -24.67 1.65 -27.06
CA ARG A 33 -23.56 2.56 -27.44
C ARG A 33 -23.12 3.46 -26.30
N ASN A 34 -24.06 3.99 -25.52
CA ASN A 34 -23.74 4.78 -24.34
C ASN A 34 -22.95 3.94 -23.32
N CYS A 35 -23.37 2.71 -23.06
CA CYS A 35 -22.63 1.80 -22.17
C CYS A 35 -21.21 1.51 -22.67
N LEU A 36 -21.03 1.31 -23.98
CA LEU A 36 -19.72 1.12 -24.60
C LEU A 36 -18.81 2.34 -24.43
N GLN A 37 -19.33 3.55 -24.67
CA GLN A 37 -18.57 4.79 -24.50
C GLN A 37 -18.12 4.99 -23.06
N VAL A 38 -19.00 4.68 -22.11
CA VAL A 38 -18.70 4.79 -20.68
C VAL A 38 -17.65 3.75 -20.25
N LEU A 39 -17.73 2.50 -20.75
CA LEU A 39 -16.70 1.48 -20.51
C LEU A 39 -15.34 1.83 -21.15
N ASP A 40 -15.34 2.38 -22.37
CA ASP A 40 -14.11 2.87 -23.02
C ASP A 40 -13.45 3.97 -22.17
N ALA A 41 -14.25 4.91 -21.66
CA ALA A 41 -13.75 5.96 -20.79
C ALA A 41 -13.19 5.39 -19.48
N LEU A 42 -13.84 4.38 -18.89
CA LEU A 42 -13.34 3.68 -17.70
C LEU A 42 -12.00 3.00 -17.98
N ALA A 43 -11.92 2.18 -19.03
CA ALA A 43 -10.71 1.42 -19.36
C ALA A 43 -9.49 2.35 -19.58
N ASN A 44 -9.68 3.46 -20.28
CA ASN A 44 -8.60 4.41 -20.56
C ASN A 44 -8.21 5.25 -19.32
N SER A 45 -9.19 5.73 -18.55
CA SER A 45 -8.91 6.57 -17.37
C SER A 45 -8.24 5.78 -16.24
N THR A 46 -8.66 4.53 -16.06
CA THR A 46 -8.12 3.68 -15.02
C THR A 46 -6.65 3.35 -15.26
N GLU A 47 -6.25 2.99 -16.49
CA GLU A 47 -4.88 2.58 -16.79
C GLU A 47 -3.83 3.62 -16.39
N GLU A 48 -4.02 4.89 -16.77
CA GLU A 48 -3.08 5.97 -16.45
C GLU A 48 -2.97 6.19 -14.94
N GLU A 49 -4.12 6.27 -14.25
CA GLU A 49 -4.17 6.49 -12.81
C GLU A 49 -3.56 5.29 -12.04
N PHE A 50 -3.78 4.05 -12.49
CA PHE A 50 -3.15 2.87 -11.89
C PHE A 50 -1.65 2.81 -12.10
N LEU A 51 -1.15 3.18 -13.29
CA LEU A 51 0.29 3.25 -13.54
C LEU A 51 0.94 4.33 -12.67
N GLY A 52 0.27 5.46 -12.52
CA GLY A 52 0.66 6.53 -11.60
C GLY A 52 0.73 6.03 -10.16
N ILE A 53 -0.38 5.54 -9.62
CA ILE A 53 -0.48 4.98 -8.25
C ILE A 53 0.57 3.89 -8.07
N GLY A 54 0.67 2.92 -8.99
CA GLY A 54 1.64 1.83 -8.90
C GLY A 54 3.09 2.31 -8.88
N SER A 55 3.43 3.40 -9.58
CA SER A 55 4.75 4.01 -9.48
C SER A 55 4.99 4.65 -8.11
N GLU A 56 4.01 5.38 -7.58
CA GLU A 56 4.08 6.02 -6.27
C GLU A 56 4.17 4.99 -5.14
N LEU A 57 3.39 3.91 -5.20
CA LEU A 57 3.44 2.81 -4.23
C LEU A 57 4.81 2.13 -4.19
N ARG A 58 5.47 1.94 -5.35
CA ARG A 58 6.83 1.38 -5.43
C ARG A 58 7.89 2.34 -4.86
N ASP A 59 7.75 3.64 -5.09
CA ASP A 59 8.64 4.64 -4.49
C ASP A 59 8.49 4.68 -2.96
N LEU A 60 7.24 4.75 -2.48
CA LEU A 60 6.91 4.71 -1.05
C LEU A 60 7.44 3.45 -0.37
N GLN A 61 7.34 2.31 -1.04
CA GLN A 61 7.96 1.06 -0.61
C GLN A 61 9.47 1.23 -0.44
N ALA A 62 10.16 1.66 -1.49
CA ALA A 62 11.63 1.75 -1.50
C ALA A 62 12.11 2.65 -0.36
N ARG A 63 11.47 3.82 -0.20
CA ARG A 63 11.75 4.77 0.87
C ARG A 63 11.47 4.20 2.26
N SER A 64 10.35 3.49 2.45
CA SER A 64 9.99 2.88 3.74
C SER A 64 11.02 1.82 4.17
N VAL A 65 11.44 0.96 3.24
CA VAL A 65 12.45 -0.08 3.51
C VAL A 65 13.80 0.57 3.82
N THR A 66 14.28 1.49 2.98
CA THR A 66 15.54 2.20 3.22
C THR A 66 15.55 2.92 4.56
N LEU A 67 14.43 3.54 4.95
CA LEU A 67 14.31 4.24 6.22
C LEU A 67 14.44 3.28 7.41
N CYS A 68 13.78 2.12 7.36
CA CYS A 68 13.88 1.11 8.41
C CYS A 68 15.28 0.48 8.46
N GLU A 69 15.93 0.28 7.31
CA GLU A 69 17.32 -0.18 7.24
C GLU A 69 18.27 0.83 7.88
N LYS A 70 18.12 2.13 7.58
CA LYS A 70 18.89 3.20 8.21
C LYS A 70 18.67 3.24 9.72
N ALA A 71 17.42 3.16 10.16
CA ALA A 71 17.09 3.06 11.59
C ALA A 71 17.75 1.84 12.25
N GLY A 72 17.72 0.69 11.59
CA GLY A 72 18.39 -0.52 12.06
C GLY A 72 19.92 -0.39 12.08
N VAL A 73 20.53 0.37 11.17
CA VAL A 73 21.97 0.72 11.24
C VAL A 73 22.26 1.60 12.45
N SER A 74 21.49 2.66 12.69
CA SER A 74 21.66 3.55 13.86
C SER A 74 21.61 2.78 15.18
N VAL A 75 20.63 1.89 15.31
CA VAL A 75 20.49 1.08 16.52
C VAL A 75 21.61 0.05 16.65
N ARG A 76 22.07 -0.54 15.54
CA ARG A 76 23.23 -1.45 15.54
C ARG A 76 24.54 -0.75 15.88
N HIS A 77 24.70 0.54 15.59
CA HIS A 77 25.84 1.30 16.09
C HIS A 77 25.85 1.37 17.62
N LEU A 78 24.68 1.51 18.25
CA LEU A 78 24.54 1.55 19.71
C LEU A 78 24.59 0.15 20.35
N SER A 79 24.07 -0.88 19.68
CA SER A 79 24.08 -2.28 20.15
C SER A 79 25.26 -3.10 19.59
N GLY A 80 26.24 -2.44 19.00
CA GLY A 80 27.31 -3.09 18.23
C GLY A 80 28.54 -3.47 19.05
N GLU A 81 29.49 -4.13 18.40
CA GLU A 81 30.76 -4.57 18.99
C GLU A 81 31.57 -3.40 19.58
N LEU A 82 31.48 -2.21 18.98
CA LEU A 82 32.18 -1.02 19.45
C LEU A 82 31.72 -0.60 20.85
N VAL A 83 30.40 -0.50 21.08
CA VAL A 83 29.85 -0.12 22.39
C VAL A 83 30.01 -1.26 23.39
N SER A 84 29.83 -2.51 22.96
CA SER A 84 30.12 -3.68 23.79
C SER A 84 31.59 -3.70 24.23
N GLY A 85 32.52 -3.32 23.36
CA GLY A 85 33.94 -3.22 23.68
C GLY A 85 34.23 -2.13 24.70
N VAL A 86 33.52 -0.99 24.64
CA VAL A 86 33.62 0.05 25.68
C VAL A 86 33.10 -0.47 27.03
N ILE A 87 31.97 -1.20 27.05
CA ILE A 87 31.46 -1.79 28.31
C ILE A 87 32.49 -2.74 28.92
N VAL A 88 33.06 -3.64 28.12
CA VAL A 88 34.10 -4.58 28.57
C VAL A 88 35.38 -3.85 29.00
N GLY A 89 35.79 -2.79 28.28
CA GLY A 89 36.93 -1.96 28.67
C GLY A 89 36.70 -1.24 29.99
N MET A 90 35.46 -0.85 30.28
CA MET A 90 35.09 -0.28 31.58
C MET A 90 35.11 -1.33 32.71
N ASP A 91 34.70 -2.58 32.46
CA ASP A 91 34.84 -3.69 33.41
C ASP A 91 36.31 -3.95 33.76
N ILE A 92 37.17 -4.01 32.73
CA ILE A 92 38.63 -4.21 32.91
C ILE A 92 39.23 -3.02 33.67
N PHE A 93 38.83 -1.81 33.32
CA PHE A 93 39.26 -0.59 34.02
C PHE A 93 38.91 -0.62 35.50
N GLU A 94 37.69 -1.07 35.87
CA GLU A 94 37.27 -1.19 37.26
C GLU A 94 38.10 -2.23 38.02
N GLU A 95 38.36 -3.39 37.40
CA GLU A 95 39.19 -4.45 37.98
C GLU A 95 40.64 -4.00 38.19
N GLU A 96 41.28 -3.38 37.19
CA GLU A 96 42.67 -2.92 37.28
C GLU A 96 42.83 -1.73 38.24
N SER A 97 41.89 -0.78 38.22
CA SER A 97 41.93 0.39 39.11
C SER A 97 41.62 0.02 40.56
N GLY A 98 40.79 -1.00 40.81
CA GLY A 98 40.54 -1.55 42.14
C GLY A 98 41.80 -2.12 42.80
N LEU A 99 42.73 -2.65 42.01
CA LEU A 99 44.04 -3.12 42.51
C LEU A 99 44.96 -1.97 42.95
N CYS A 100 44.69 -0.74 42.52
CA CYS A 100 45.45 0.47 42.87
C CYS A 100 44.86 1.28 44.04
N ALA A 101 43.69 0.89 44.56
CA ALA A 101 42.97 1.62 45.61
C ALA A 101 43.70 1.71 46.96
N ASP A 102 44.70 0.86 47.20
CA ASP A 102 45.51 0.87 48.43
C ASP A 102 46.57 2.00 48.49
N GLN A 103 46.69 2.83 47.44
CA GLN A 103 47.66 3.93 47.42
C GLN A 103 47.11 5.20 48.12
N PRO A 104 47.73 5.66 49.23
CA PRO A 104 47.26 6.83 49.96
C PRO A 104 47.46 8.13 49.15
N GLY A 105 46.36 8.82 48.84
CA GLY A 105 46.36 10.17 48.25
C GLY A 105 45.56 10.33 46.95
N ILE A 106 45.03 9.25 46.38
CA ILE A 106 44.23 9.30 45.14
C ILE A 106 42.76 9.04 45.51
N PRO A 107 41.79 9.89 45.11
CA PRO A 107 40.36 9.64 45.29
C PRO A 107 39.87 8.56 44.31
N ALA A 108 40.47 7.38 44.36
CA ALA A 108 40.18 6.24 43.48
C ALA A 108 38.71 5.80 43.62
N ASP A 109 38.19 5.73 44.84
CA ASP A 109 36.81 5.33 45.13
C ASP A 109 35.76 6.19 44.42
N ALA A 110 35.98 7.50 44.34
CA ALA A 110 35.03 8.41 43.68
C ALA A 110 35.07 8.27 42.15
N CYS A 111 36.23 7.96 41.58
CA CYS A 111 36.38 7.68 40.16
C CYS A 111 35.82 6.32 39.77
N LEU A 112 36.09 5.29 40.57
CA LEU A 112 35.56 3.94 40.39
C LEU A 112 34.04 3.94 40.49
N SER A 113 33.47 4.58 41.52
CA SER A 113 32.02 4.70 41.65
C SER A 113 31.39 5.44 40.47
N ARG A 114 32.07 6.45 39.90
CA ARG A 114 31.58 7.16 38.72
C ARG A 114 31.69 6.31 37.46
N ALA A 115 32.80 5.58 37.27
CA ALA A 115 32.97 4.67 36.14
C ALA A 115 31.91 3.55 36.16
N ALA A 116 31.64 2.95 37.31
CA ALA A 116 30.58 1.95 37.48
C ALA A 116 29.18 2.51 37.16
N GLU A 117 28.88 3.75 37.57
CA GLU A 117 27.62 4.42 37.21
C GLU A 117 27.49 4.61 35.69
N LEU A 118 28.55 5.09 35.06
CA LEU A 118 28.61 5.32 33.62
C LEU A 118 28.48 4.01 32.81
N GLN A 119 29.11 2.93 33.29
CA GLN A 119 29.00 1.61 32.70
C GLN A 119 27.57 1.05 32.82
N GLY A 120 26.94 1.23 33.98
CA GLY A 120 25.54 0.84 34.20
C GLY A 120 24.60 1.54 33.20
N LEU A 121 24.76 2.85 33.03
CA LEU A 121 24.01 3.63 32.04
C LEU A 121 24.26 3.15 30.61
N LEU A 122 25.52 2.91 30.24
CA LEU A 122 25.88 2.41 28.91
C LEU A 122 25.31 1.01 28.65
N SER A 123 25.33 0.13 29.65
CA SER A 123 24.80 -1.24 29.58
C SER A 123 23.28 -1.25 29.40
N ASP A 124 22.57 -0.39 30.11
CA ASP A 124 21.11 -0.26 29.96
C ASP A 124 20.75 0.30 28.58
N ARG A 125 21.52 1.26 28.07
CA ARG A 125 21.37 1.79 26.69
C ARG A 125 21.64 0.73 25.64
N TYR A 126 22.72 -0.02 25.80
CA TYR A 126 23.07 -1.13 24.92
C TYR A 126 21.93 -2.16 24.86
N ARG A 127 21.37 -2.55 26.02
CA ARG A 127 20.24 -3.50 26.08
C ARG A 127 18.99 -2.94 25.40
N SER A 128 18.65 -1.68 25.66
CA SER A 128 17.51 -1.00 25.01
C SER A 128 17.67 -0.96 23.49
N ALA A 129 18.87 -0.61 23.01
CA ALA A 129 19.20 -0.63 21.59
C ALA A 129 19.11 -2.03 20.99
N SER A 130 19.65 -3.05 21.66
CA SER A 130 19.57 -4.43 21.18
C SER A 130 18.12 -4.90 21.02
N HIS A 131 17.26 -4.61 22.00
CA HIS A 131 15.82 -4.89 21.91
C HIS A 131 15.17 -4.13 20.75
N MET A 132 15.52 -2.85 20.57
CA MET A 132 15.01 -2.04 19.47
C MET A 132 15.46 -2.58 18.10
N ALA A 133 16.68 -3.11 17.97
CA ALA A 133 17.16 -3.70 16.72
C ALA A 133 16.33 -4.94 16.34
N ALA A 134 16.02 -5.79 17.32
CA ALA A 134 15.12 -6.92 17.12
C ALA A 134 13.71 -6.47 16.72
N TYR A 135 13.18 -5.46 17.40
CA TYR A 135 11.88 -4.86 17.08
C TYR A 135 11.84 -4.29 15.64
N ILE A 136 12.84 -3.52 15.23
CA ILE A 136 12.94 -2.99 13.86
C ILE A 136 12.96 -4.12 12.83
N SER A 137 13.69 -5.20 13.11
CA SER A 137 13.77 -6.34 12.20
C SER A 137 12.41 -7.00 11.99
N GLU A 138 11.63 -7.17 13.06
CA GLU A 138 10.25 -7.67 13.01
C GLU A 138 9.34 -6.72 12.21
N ARG A 139 9.45 -5.41 12.47
CA ARG A 139 8.67 -4.37 11.78
C ARG A 139 8.98 -4.26 10.29
N ILE A 140 10.23 -4.53 9.87
CA ILE A 140 10.60 -4.62 8.46
C ILE A 140 9.88 -5.77 7.77
N GLU A 141 9.77 -6.93 8.42
CA GLU A 141 9.02 -8.06 7.87
C GLU A 141 7.52 -7.76 7.76
N GLU A 142 6.95 -7.02 8.72
CA GLU A 142 5.57 -6.54 8.63
C GLU A 142 5.36 -5.58 7.44
N ILE A 143 6.27 -4.61 7.25
CA ILE A 143 6.25 -3.71 6.08
C ILE A 143 6.33 -4.50 4.78
N LYS A 144 7.19 -5.53 4.70
CA LYS A 144 7.28 -6.43 3.53
C LYS A 144 5.96 -7.16 3.27
N GLY A 145 5.26 -7.60 4.31
CA GLY A 145 3.93 -8.21 4.19
C GLY A 145 2.90 -7.24 3.60
N HIS A 146 2.87 -5.99 4.06
CA HIS A 146 1.99 -4.95 3.50
C HIS A 146 2.34 -4.60 2.05
N ILE A 147 3.63 -4.56 1.72
CA ILE A 147 4.09 -4.38 0.33
C ILE A 147 3.60 -5.52 -0.55
N PHE A 148 3.68 -6.76 -0.09
CA PHE A 148 3.22 -7.91 -0.84
C PHE A 148 1.73 -7.78 -1.18
N ALA A 149 0.90 -7.40 -0.21
CA ALA A 149 -0.53 -7.12 -0.44
C ALA A 149 -0.76 -6.03 -1.51
N MET A 150 0.06 -4.97 -1.50
CA MET A 150 -0.02 -3.92 -2.51
C MET A 150 0.42 -4.38 -3.90
N VAL A 151 1.40 -5.27 -4.01
CA VAL A 151 1.80 -5.88 -5.30
C VAL A 151 0.69 -6.78 -5.82
N THR A 152 0.06 -7.57 -4.96
CA THR A 152 -1.12 -8.38 -5.33
C THR A 152 -2.25 -7.50 -5.86
N PHE A 153 -2.48 -6.31 -5.26
CA PHE A 153 -3.44 -5.34 -5.81
C PHE A 153 -3.09 -4.89 -7.23
N LEU A 154 -1.82 -4.61 -7.53
CA LEU A 154 -1.41 -4.23 -8.89
C LEU A 154 -1.66 -5.35 -9.91
N GLN A 155 -1.55 -6.60 -9.51
CA GLN A 155 -1.92 -7.74 -10.34
C GLN A 155 -3.44 -7.85 -10.49
N PHE A 156 -4.19 -7.65 -9.40
CA PHE A 156 -5.65 -7.64 -9.41
C PHE A 156 -6.22 -6.55 -10.34
N HIS A 157 -5.56 -5.39 -10.41
CA HIS A 157 -5.92 -4.35 -11.37
C HIS A 157 -5.89 -4.88 -12.82
N ASP A 158 -4.83 -5.59 -13.24
CA ASP A 158 -4.78 -6.09 -14.62
C ASP A 158 -5.92 -7.09 -14.90
N ILE A 159 -6.27 -7.92 -13.92
CA ILE A 159 -7.45 -8.79 -14.01
C ILE A 159 -8.71 -7.96 -14.18
N THR A 160 -8.91 -6.94 -13.35
CA THR A 160 -10.09 -6.03 -13.40
C THR A 160 -10.20 -5.36 -14.77
N ARG A 161 -9.08 -4.82 -15.29
CA ARG A 161 -8.99 -4.22 -16.62
C ARG A 161 -9.38 -5.21 -17.71
N GLN A 162 -8.87 -6.44 -17.66
CA GLN A 162 -9.23 -7.49 -18.61
C GLN A 162 -10.72 -7.84 -18.54
N GLN A 163 -11.34 -7.83 -17.36
CA GLN A 163 -12.78 -8.07 -17.23
C GLN A 163 -13.60 -6.93 -17.87
N PHE A 164 -13.21 -5.66 -17.66
CA PHE A 164 -13.87 -4.54 -18.34
C PHE A 164 -13.74 -4.61 -19.86
N GLU A 165 -12.56 -4.97 -20.38
CA GLU A 165 -12.33 -5.16 -21.82
C GLU A 165 -13.23 -6.29 -22.37
N ARG A 166 -13.38 -7.40 -21.64
CA ARG A 166 -14.29 -8.48 -22.03
C ARG A 166 -15.74 -8.03 -22.04
N SER A 167 -16.19 -7.29 -21.02
CA SER A 167 -17.54 -6.70 -20.99
C SER A 167 -17.77 -5.75 -22.16
N HIS A 168 -16.75 -4.98 -22.54
CA HIS A 168 -16.78 -4.08 -23.68
C HIS A 168 -16.95 -4.84 -25.01
N VAL A 169 -16.10 -5.84 -25.27
CA VAL A 169 -16.20 -6.69 -26.46
C VAL A 169 -17.59 -7.36 -26.53
N ALA A 170 -18.08 -7.88 -25.41
CA ALA A 170 -19.37 -8.55 -25.38
C ALA A 170 -20.55 -7.58 -25.61
N LEU A 171 -20.46 -6.34 -25.11
CA LEU A 171 -21.44 -5.28 -25.39
C LEU A 171 -21.44 -4.87 -26.86
N ARG A 172 -20.25 -4.80 -27.47
CA ARG A 172 -20.09 -4.51 -28.90
C ARG A 172 -20.73 -5.59 -29.75
N ASP A 173 -20.51 -6.85 -29.42
CA ASP A 173 -21.13 -7.99 -30.10
C ASP A 173 -22.66 -7.96 -29.98
N ALA A 174 -23.19 -7.64 -28.79
CA ALA A 174 -24.64 -7.50 -28.57
C ALA A 174 -25.25 -6.38 -29.42
N LEU A 175 -24.59 -5.22 -29.46
CA LEU A 175 -25.00 -4.10 -30.31
C LEU A 175 -25.00 -4.50 -31.80
N ASP A 176 -23.95 -5.17 -32.25
CA ASP A 176 -23.82 -5.64 -33.64
C ASP A 176 -24.94 -6.60 -34.04
N ILE A 177 -25.32 -7.50 -33.13
CA ILE A 177 -26.44 -8.42 -33.33
C ILE A 177 -27.76 -7.65 -33.46
N VAL A 178 -28.02 -6.68 -32.57
CA VAL A 178 -29.24 -5.85 -32.59
C VAL A 178 -29.34 -5.06 -33.89
N LEU A 179 -28.25 -4.41 -34.33
CA LEU A 179 -28.23 -3.62 -35.57
C LEU A 179 -28.50 -4.48 -36.82
N LYS A 180 -28.03 -5.73 -36.83
CA LYS A 180 -28.25 -6.67 -37.95
C LYS A 180 -29.68 -7.25 -38.00
N GLN A 181 -30.53 -7.03 -36.98
CA GLN A 181 -31.91 -7.55 -36.95
C GLN A 181 -32.97 -6.73 -37.71
N GLY A 182 -32.59 -5.59 -38.32
CA GLY A 182 -33.53 -4.67 -38.96
C GLY A 182 -34.52 -5.32 -39.95
N GLU A 183 -34.11 -6.39 -40.64
CA GLU A 183 -34.94 -7.10 -41.64
C GLU A 183 -35.39 -8.50 -41.21
N ALA A 184 -35.11 -8.91 -39.98
CA ALA A 184 -35.44 -10.25 -39.50
C ALA A 184 -36.94 -10.41 -39.19
N GLY A 185 -37.48 -11.61 -39.44
CA GLY A 185 -38.84 -11.97 -39.06
C GLY A 185 -39.05 -11.93 -37.54
N GLU A 186 -40.30 -11.79 -37.11
CA GLU A 186 -40.70 -11.55 -35.70
C GLU A 186 -40.12 -12.56 -34.71
N ASN A 187 -40.17 -13.86 -35.01
CA ASN A 187 -39.60 -14.91 -34.15
C ASN A 187 -38.09 -14.75 -33.93
N ARG A 188 -37.35 -14.31 -34.95
CA ARG A 188 -35.90 -14.10 -34.84
C ARG A 188 -35.59 -12.85 -34.00
N ARG A 189 -36.40 -11.79 -34.14
CA ARG A 189 -36.31 -10.60 -33.28
C ARG A 189 -36.55 -10.95 -31.81
N ILE A 190 -37.59 -11.72 -31.51
CA ILE A 190 -37.89 -12.18 -30.14
C ILE A 190 -36.72 -12.96 -29.55
N SER A 191 -36.13 -13.89 -30.32
CA SER A 191 -34.94 -14.64 -29.89
C SER A 191 -33.78 -13.71 -29.54
N VAL A 192 -33.48 -12.74 -30.40
CA VAL A 192 -32.38 -11.79 -30.15
C VAL A 192 -32.65 -10.93 -28.92
N LEU A 193 -33.88 -10.48 -28.69
CA LEU A 193 -34.21 -9.70 -27.50
C LEU A 193 -34.07 -10.52 -26.22
N ALA A 194 -34.41 -11.81 -26.26
CA ALA A 194 -34.20 -12.72 -25.14
C ALA A 194 -32.70 -12.94 -24.87
N ASP A 195 -31.90 -13.08 -25.92
CA ASP A 195 -30.45 -13.21 -25.83
C ASP A 195 -29.82 -11.92 -25.26
N VAL A 196 -30.24 -10.73 -25.73
CA VAL A 196 -29.78 -9.43 -25.22
C VAL A 196 -30.21 -9.22 -23.76
N LEU A 197 -31.42 -9.64 -23.37
CA LEU A 197 -31.86 -9.56 -21.97
C LEU A 197 -30.96 -10.41 -21.06
N HIS A 198 -30.73 -11.68 -21.43
CA HIS A 198 -29.83 -12.55 -20.68
C HIS A 198 -28.41 -11.99 -20.62
N PHE A 199 -27.96 -11.38 -21.71
CA PHE A 199 -26.68 -10.70 -21.78
C PHE A 199 -26.60 -9.52 -20.78
N CYS A 200 -27.60 -8.62 -20.77
CA CYS A 200 -27.66 -7.50 -19.82
C CYS A 200 -27.59 -7.99 -18.37
N ASP A 201 -28.39 -9.00 -18.02
CA ASP A 201 -28.39 -9.57 -16.66
C ASP A 201 -27.04 -10.15 -16.26
N SER A 202 -26.39 -10.88 -17.18
CA SER A 202 -25.05 -11.43 -16.96
C SER A 202 -24.00 -10.33 -16.77
N GLN A 203 -24.02 -9.30 -17.62
CA GLN A 203 -23.04 -8.20 -17.53
C GLN A 203 -23.21 -7.37 -16.27
N ILE A 204 -24.45 -7.11 -15.82
CA ILE A 204 -24.69 -6.43 -14.54
C ILE A 204 -24.01 -7.20 -13.40
N GLY A 205 -24.23 -8.52 -13.33
CA GLY A 205 -23.64 -9.36 -12.29
C GLY A 205 -22.11 -9.40 -12.35
N ILE A 206 -21.52 -9.47 -13.55
CA ILE A 206 -20.05 -9.45 -13.74
C ILE A 206 -19.49 -8.11 -13.30
N LEU A 207 -20.03 -7.01 -13.80
CA LEU A 207 -19.55 -5.66 -13.48
C LEU A 207 -19.64 -5.36 -11.98
N GLN A 208 -20.76 -5.71 -11.34
CA GLN A 208 -20.93 -5.52 -9.89
C GLN A 208 -19.90 -6.32 -9.08
N ARG A 209 -19.66 -7.59 -9.44
CA ARG A 209 -18.64 -8.40 -8.77
C ARG A 209 -17.23 -7.82 -8.97
N THR A 210 -16.87 -7.48 -10.20
CA THR A 210 -15.58 -6.87 -10.52
C THR A 210 -15.39 -5.56 -9.75
N ARG A 211 -16.43 -4.75 -9.62
CA ARG A 211 -16.42 -3.55 -8.77
C ARG A 211 -16.19 -3.89 -7.30
N GLU A 212 -16.93 -4.84 -6.72
CA GLU A 212 -16.79 -5.21 -5.31
C GLU A 212 -15.39 -5.71 -4.98
N GLU A 213 -14.85 -6.61 -5.79
CA GLU A 213 -13.49 -7.13 -5.65
C GLU A 213 -12.45 -6.00 -5.79
N PHE A 214 -12.65 -5.09 -6.75
CA PHE A 214 -11.80 -3.93 -6.93
C PHE A 214 -11.79 -2.99 -5.72
N LEU A 215 -12.97 -2.62 -5.22
CA LEU A 215 -13.12 -1.77 -4.04
C LEU A 215 -12.50 -2.41 -2.80
N HIS A 216 -12.66 -3.72 -2.65
CA HIS A 216 -12.03 -4.47 -1.57
C HIS A 216 -10.51 -4.39 -1.64
N ALA A 217 -9.93 -4.69 -2.81
CA ALA A 217 -8.48 -4.68 -3.01
C ALA A 217 -7.90 -3.27 -2.84
N ALA A 218 -8.59 -2.23 -3.35
CA ALA A 218 -8.24 -0.82 -3.13
C ALA A 218 -8.27 -0.47 -1.63
N GLY A 219 -9.29 -0.92 -0.90
CA GLY A 219 -9.37 -0.77 0.55
C GLY A 219 -8.19 -1.40 1.29
N GLN A 220 -7.75 -2.59 0.87
CA GLN A 220 -6.59 -3.26 1.45
C GLN A 220 -5.28 -2.48 1.24
N VAL A 221 -5.09 -1.83 0.08
CA VAL A 221 -3.93 -0.95 -0.17
C VAL A 221 -3.94 0.22 0.80
N VAL A 222 -5.08 0.90 0.97
CA VAL A 222 -5.20 2.03 1.89
C VAL A 222 -4.90 1.62 3.33
N VAL A 223 -5.42 0.46 3.76
CA VAL A 223 -5.11 -0.11 5.09
C VAL A 223 -3.61 -0.39 5.21
N SER A 224 -3.01 -1.02 4.19
CA SER A 224 -1.58 -1.36 4.18
C SER A 224 -0.69 -0.12 4.27
N LEU A 225 -1.00 0.95 3.52
CA LEU A 225 -0.28 2.22 3.59
C LEU A 225 -0.36 2.85 4.97
N ARG A 226 -1.54 2.82 5.62
CA ARG A 226 -1.72 3.32 6.98
C ARG A 226 -0.98 2.48 8.01
N CYS A 227 -0.93 1.16 7.83
CA CYS A 227 -0.14 0.28 8.68
C CYS A 227 1.36 0.58 8.54
N ILE A 228 1.87 0.70 7.31
CA ILE A 228 3.27 1.11 7.07
C ILE A 228 3.57 2.44 7.75
N ALA A 229 2.69 3.44 7.60
CA ALA A 229 2.84 4.72 8.27
C ALA A 229 2.89 4.60 9.81
N GLY A 230 2.04 3.74 10.39
CA GLY A 230 2.05 3.41 11.81
C GLY A 230 3.36 2.77 12.25
N VAL A 231 3.79 1.72 11.55
CA VAL A 231 5.03 0.98 11.82
C VAL A 231 6.24 1.91 11.76
N VAL A 232 6.35 2.73 10.71
CA VAL A 232 7.43 3.72 10.58
C VAL A 232 7.41 4.67 11.78
N ARG A 233 6.25 5.19 12.18
CA ARG A 233 6.14 6.09 13.34
C ARG A 233 6.59 5.42 14.64
N ASP A 234 6.18 4.17 14.87
CA ASP A 234 6.51 3.43 16.09
C ASP A 234 7.99 3.08 16.15
N VAL A 235 8.58 2.63 15.03
CA VAL A 235 10.03 2.41 14.91
C VAL A 235 10.80 3.69 15.23
N MET A 236 10.30 4.85 14.79
CA MET A 236 10.95 6.14 15.05
C MET A 236 10.85 6.61 16.48
N ALA A 237 9.70 6.45 17.11
CA ALA A 237 9.55 6.70 18.53
C ALA A 237 10.49 5.80 19.34
N GLY A 238 10.53 4.50 19.01
CA GLY A 238 11.38 3.53 19.68
C GLY A 238 12.88 3.80 19.50
N VAL A 239 13.32 4.14 18.29
CA VAL A 239 14.71 4.50 18.00
C VAL A 239 15.11 5.76 18.76
N SER A 240 14.24 6.78 18.76
CA SER A 240 14.45 8.00 19.53
C SER A 240 14.57 7.71 21.02
N GLU A 241 13.70 6.87 21.59
CA GLU A 241 13.72 6.47 23.00
C GLU A 241 14.97 5.66 23.36
N ALA A 242 15.37 4.68 22.54
CA ALA A 242 16.53 3.83 22.80
C ALA A 242 17.82 4.66 22.89
N ILE A 243 17.93 5.69 22.07
CA ILE A 243 19.15 6.49 21.94
C ILE A 243 19.16 7.68 22.90
N THR A 244 18.04 8.38 23.05
CA THR A 244 17.96 9.60 23.86
C THR A 244 17.41 9.37 25.27
N GLY A 245 16.84 8.20 25.54
CA GLY A 245 16.11 7.95 26.78
C GLY A 245 14.83 8.73 26.96
N GLY A 246 14.23 9.19 25.87
CA GLY A 246 13.00 9.98 25.90
C GLY A 246 13.20 11.48 26.11
N ASN A 247 14.44 11.95 26.25
CA ASN A 247 14.75 13.38 26.27
C ASN A 247 15.25 13.80 24.88
N ALA A 248 14.40 14.48 24.11
CA ALA A 248 14.72 14.88 22.73
C ALA A 248 15.99 15.75 22.59
N ASP A 249 16.45 16.41 23.65
CA ASP A 249 17.70 17.20 23.65
C ASP A 249 18.97 16.36 23.95
N ASP A 250 18.81 15.06 24.24
CA ASP A 250 19.84 14.21 24.84
C ASP A 250 20.53 13.26 23.83
N HIS A 251 20.54 13.63 22.54
CA HIS A 251 21.42 12.99 21.54
C HIS A 251 22.90 13.05 21.95
N SER A 252 23.22 13.86 22.97
CA SER A 252 24.53 14.02 23.56
C SER A 252 24.88 12.99 24.65
N PHE A 253 24.09 11.93 24.88
CA PHE A 253 24.40 10.96 25.93
C PHE A 253 25.81 10.36 25.77
N LEU A 254 26.15 9.84 24.58
CA LEU A 254 27.46 9.23 24.34
C LEU A 254 28.58 10.28 24.38
N LYS A 255 28.32 11.48 23.85
CA LYS A 255 29.22 12.64 24.01
C LYS A 255 29.41 13.08 25.47
N GLY A 256 28.38 12.97 26.30
CA GLY A 256 28.40 13.22 27.73
C GLY A 256 29.23 12.18 28.45
N LEU A 257 29.01 10.90 28.13
CA LEU A 257 29.80 9.77 28.60
C LEU A 257 31.27 9.91 28.22
N ALA A 258 31.58 10.26 26.97
CA ALA A 258 32.94 10.52 26.49
C ALA A 258 33.61 11.68 27.28
N ARG A 259 32.86 12.76 27.56
CA ARG A 259 33.35 13.87 28.37
C ARG A 259 33.63 13.46 29.82
N GLU A 260 32.76 12.65 30.42
CA GLU A 260 32.94 12.14 31.77
C GLU A 260 34.13 11.17 31.87
N LEU A 261 34.30 10.29 30.88
CA LEU A 261 35.49 9.43 30.77
C LEU A 261 36.77 10.25 30.58
N ALA A 262 36.73 11.36 29.85
CA ALA A 262 37.86 12.28 29.74
C ALA A 262 38.23 12.92 31.09
N VAL A 263 37.24 13.20 31.95
CA VAL A 263 37.48 13.67 33.32
C VAL A 263 38.11 12.56 34.18
N VAL A 264 37.63 11.31 34.06
CA VAL A 264 38.24 10.15 34.72
C VAL A 264 39.68 10.00 34.26
N LYS A 265 39.93 9.95 32.96
CA LYS A 265 41.27 9.94 32.35
C LYS A 265 42.19 11.03 32.91
N GLY A 266 41.72 12.27 32.97
CA GLY A 266 42.50 13.39 33.51
C GLY A 266 42.95 13.17 34.96
N ARG A 267 42.15 12.48 35.79
CA ARG A 267 42.55 12.16 37.17
C ARG A 267 43.57 11.02 37.24
N PHE A 268 43.50 10.05 36.33
CA PHE A 268 44.44 8.93 36.23
C PHE A 268 45.75 9.29 35.51
N SER A 269 45.79 10.36 34.70
CA SER A 269 47.00 10.79 33.99
C SER A 269 48.18 11.19 34.90
N SER A 270 47.95 11.27 36.22
CA SER A 270 48.99 11.46 37.25
C SER A 270 49.68 10.16 37.68
N LEU A 271 49.15 9.00 37.28
CA LEU A 271 49.71 7.68 37.55
C LEU A 271 50.71 7.28 36.45
N PRO A 272 51.79 6.54 36.80
CA PRO A 272 52.83 6.14 35.84
C PRO A 272 52.41 5.01 34.88
N ASP A 273 51.17 4.53 34.94
CA ASP A 273 50.70 3.42 34.11
C ASP A 273 50.15 3.90 32.76
N ALA A 274 50.95 3.74 31.71
CA ALA A 274 50.63 4.19 30.36
C ALA A 274 49.54 3.34 29.67
N GLY A 275 49.19 2.16 30.19
CA GLY A 275 48.18 1.27 29.60
C GLY A 275 46.76 1.82 29.74
N LEU A 276 46.38 2.17 30.97
CA LEU A 276 45.06 2.70 31.33
C LEU A 276 44.72 4.00 30.60
N ASP A 277 45.69 4.89 30.44
CA ASP A 277 45.50 6.17 29.74
C ASP A 277 45.16 5.98 28.25
N GLN A 278 45.80 4.98 27.62
CA GLN A 278 45.57 4.63 26.23
C GLN A 278 44.21 3.95 26.03
N GLU A 279 43.79 3.10 26.94
CA GLU A 279 42.50 2.39 26.87
C GLU A 279 41.32 3.35 27.05
N LEU A 280 41.40 4.27 28.03
CA LEU A 280 40.42 5.34 28.20
C LEU A 280 40.33 6.25 26.97
N GLU A 281 41.46 6.60 26.35
CA GLU A 281 41.47 7.39 25.11
C GLU A 281 40.79 6.65 23.95
N THR A 282 41.05 5.36 23.82
CA THR A 282 40.41 4.52 22.81
C THR A 282 38.89 4.46 23.03
N MET A 283 38.43 4.27 24.25
CA MET A 283 37.00 4.27 24.58
C MET A 283 36.33 5.61 24.27
N ILE A 284 36.95 6.74 24.65
CA ILE A 284 36.45 8.10 24.34
C ILE A 284 36.33 8.29 22.82
N THR A 285 37.35 7.91 22.07
CA THR A 285 37.36 8.03 20.60
C THR A 285 36.27 7.20 19.95
N VAL A 286 36.02 5.98 20.46
CA VAL A 286 34.95 5.11 19.98
C VAL A 286 33.57 5.71 20.27
N LEU A 287 33.34 6.20 21.48
CA LEU A 287 32.07 6.83 21.86
C LEU A 287 31.78 8.08 21.03
N ASP A 288 32.77 8.96 20.82
CA ASP A 288 32.63 10.15 19.98
C ASP A 288 32.31 9.81 18.51
N ARG A 289 32.86 8.71 18.01
CA ARG A 289 32.55 8.23 16.66
C ARG A 289 31.12 7.71 16.57
N VAL A 290 30.72 6.85 17.50
CA VAL A 290 29.36 6.28 17.54
C VAL A 290 28.31 7.38 17.71
N ASP A 291 28.59 8.39 18.54
CA ASP A 291 27.73 9.58 18.73
C ASP A 291 27.48 10.32 17.41
N ARG A 292 28.54 10.60 16.63
CA ARG A 292 28.42 11.25 15.32
C ARG A 292 27.65 10.41 14.31
N ASP A 293 28.00 9.13 14.18
CA ASP A 293 27.36 8.22 13.23
C ASP A 293 25.84 8.10 13.52
N ILE A 294 25.47 8.07 14.81
CA ILE A 294 24.07 8.07 15.26
C ILE A 294 23.40 9.41 14.94
N ALA A 295 24.03 10.54 15.28
CA ALA A 295 23.46 11.87 15.06
C ALA A 295 23.18 12.15 13.58
N ASP A 296 24.10 11.78 12.70
CA ASP A 296 23.94 11.93 11.24
C ASP A 296 22.77 11.09 10.73
N ALA A 297 22.68 9.83 11.17
CA ALA A 297 21.57 8.96 10.78
C ALA A 297 20.21 9.49 11.28
N PHE A 298 20.14 10.05 12.49
CA PHE A 298 18.92 10.68 13.00
C PHE A 298 18.50 11.90 12.22
N ALA A 299 19.45 12.75 11.82
CA ALA A 299 19.13 13.93 11.03
C ALA A 299 18.52 13.52 9.68
N GLU A 300 19.10 12.53 9.01
CA GLU A 300 18.55 11.98 7.77
C GLU A 300 17.15 11.38 7.96
N ILE A 301 17.01 10.54 8.99
CA ILE A 301 15.75 9.88 9.35
C ILE A 301 14.67 10.92 9.70
N GLY A 302 15.00 11.91 10.53
CA GLY A 302 14.10 12.96 10.99
C GLY A 302 13.56 13.84 9.86
N HIS A 303 14.31 13.99 8.77
CA HIS A 303 13.83 14.64 7.54
C HIS A 303 12.99 13.72 6.66
N ALA A 304 13.38 12.44 6.52
CA ALA A 304 12.71 11.50 5.63
C ALA A 304 11.34 11.03 6.15
N VAL A 305 11.18 10.85 7.47
CA VAL A 305 9.94 10.33 8.07
C VAL A 305 8.73 11.23 7.80
N PRO A 306 8.76 12.55 8.08
CA PRO A 306 7.59 13.39 7.88
C PRO A 306 7.21 13.51 6.41
N GLU A 307 8.18 13.46 5.49
CA GLU A 307 7.94 13.46 4.06
C GLU A 307 7.26 12.17 3.62
N LEU A 308 7.79 11.01 4.02
CA LEU A 308 7.21 9.70 3.72
C LEU A 308 5.78 9.57 4.26
N LEU A 309 5.54 10.00 5.51
CA LEU A 309 4.20 9.95 6.11
C LEU A 309 3.21 10.84 5.35
N ARG A 310 3.62 12.05 4.96
CA ARG A 310 2.80 12.96 4.16
C ARG A 310 2.46 12.33 2.80
N ASP A 311 3.42 11.66 2.17
CA ASP A 311 3.20 11.03 0.87
C ASP A 311 2.31 9.78 0.99
N LEU A 312 2.47 8.96 2.04
CA LEU A 312 1.58 7.84 2.34
C LEU A 312 0.13 8.30 2.54
N GLU A 313 -0.07 9.38 3.32
CA GLU A 313 -1.39 9.98 3.53
C GLU A 313 -1.95 10.60 2.25
N ARG A 314 -1.11 11.28 1.45
CA ARG A 314 -1.50 11.81 0.15
C ARG A 314 -1.99 10.69 -0.74
N VAL A 315 -1.21 9.64 -0.97
CA VAL A 315 -1.61 8.52 -1.84
C VAL A 315 -2.88 7.85 -1.32
N ALA A 316 -2.99 7.60 -0.02
CA ALA A 316 -4.17 7.00 0.57
C ALA A 316 -5.45 7.87 0.40
N THR A 317 -5.31 9.20 0.29
CA THR A 317 -6.44 10.13 0.12
C THR A 317 -6.72 10.48 -1.34
N THR A 318 -5.69 10.51 -2.19
CA THR A 318 -5.80 10.83 -3.61
C THR A 318 -6.12 9.63 -4.48
N MET A 319 -6.18 8.42 -3.92
CA MET A 319 -6.57 7.22 -4.66
C MET A 319 -8.05 7.31 -5.07
N THR A 320 -8.37 8.11 -6.09
CA THR A 320 -9.75 8.40 -6.52
C THR A 320 -10.35 7.34 -7.42
N ILE A 321 -9.50 6.46 -7.94
CA ILE A 321 -9.88 5.39 -8.86
C ILE A 321 -11.02 4.51 -8.37
N HIS A 322 -11.11 4.27 -7.06
CA HIS A 322 -12.20 3.50 -6.46
C HIS A 322 -13.54 4.21 -6.64
N THR A 323 -13.59 5.53 -6.47
CA THR A 323 -14.79 6.35 -6.71
C THR A 323 -15.17 6.38 -8.19
N ILE A 324 -14.17 6.43 -9.09
CA ILE A 324 -14.39 6.43 -10.54
C ILE A 324 -14.95 5.08 -10.99
N VAL A 325 -14.30 3.97 -10.61
CA VAL A 325 -14.74 2.61 -10.91
C VAL A 325 -16.13 2.36 -10.32
N ASP A 326 -16.37 2.78 -9.08
CA ASP A 326 -17.66 2.68 -8.41
C ASP A 326 -18.77 3.38 -9.22
N GLY A 327 -18.62 4.69 -9.44
CA GLY A 327 -19.63 5.50 -10.11
C GLY A 327 -19.90 5.07 -11.55
N ILE A 328 -18.86 4.75 -12.31
CA ILE A 328 -19.02 4.31 -13.71
C ILE A 328 -19.68 2.92 -13.78
N THR A 329 -19.25 1.99 -12.94
CA THR A 329 -19.84 0.65 -12.93
C THR A 329 -21.31 0.69 -12.53
N ASP A 330 -21.68 1.52 -11.55
CA ASP A 330 -23.07 1.73 -11.14
C ASP A 330 -23.91 2.39 -12.25
N GLU A 331 -23.34 3.35 -12.99
CA GLU A 331 -24.00 3.95 -14.14
C GLU A 331 -24.31 2.91 -15.23
N ILE A 332 -23.32 2.09 -15.61
CA ILE A 332 -23.50 1.04 -16.62
C ILE A 332 -24.52 0.01 -16.15
N ALA A 333 -24.41 -0.44 -14.89
CA ALA A 333 -25.36 -1.40 -14.31
C ALA A 333 -26.79 -0.86 -14.32
N THR A 334 -26.98 0.42 -13.98
CA THR A 334 -28.27 1.11 -14.01
C THR A 334 -28.85 1.20 -15.43
N ARG A 335 -28.02 1.53 -16.42
CA ARG A 335 -28.43 1.60 -17.83
C ARG A 335 -28.83 0.22 -18.37
N LEU A 336 -27.98 -0.79 -18.15
CA LEU A 336 -28.28 -2.16 -18.54
C LEU A 336 -29.52 -2.71 -17.82
N GLY A 337 -29.71 -2.37 -16.54
CA GLY A 337 -30.89 -2.73 -15.77
C GLY A 337 -32.16 -2.11 -16.33
N SER A 338 -32.08 -0.85 -16.77
CA SER A 338 -33.20 -0.14 -17.43
C SER A 338 -33.55 -0.80 -18.77
N VAL A 339 -32.56 -1.14 -19.58
CA VAL A 339 -32.74 -1.91 -20.83
C VAL A 339 -33.39 -3.26 -20.55
N ALA A 340 -32.87 -4.01 -19.58
CA ALA A 340 -33.39 -5.32 -19.19
C ALA A 340 -34.85 -5.23 -18.71
N ALA A 341 -35.20 -4.21 -17.92
CA ALA A 341 -36.57 -3.98 -17.46
C ALA A 341 -37.55 -3.73 -18.63
N VAL A 342 -37.15 -2.93 -19.61
CA VAL A 342 -37.95 -2.71 -20.82
C VAL A 342 -38.10 -4.00 -21.62
N LEU A 343 -37.01 -4.74 -21.85
CA LEU A 343 -37.03 -6.00 -22.58
C LEU A 343 -37.93 -7.05 -21.89
N ARG A 344 -37.88 -7.19 -20.56
CA ARG A 344 -38.76 -8.09 -19.81
C ARG A 344 -40.23 -7.77 -19.96
N ARG A 345 -40.59 -6.48 -19.96
CA ARG A 345 -41.98 -6.03 -20.15
C ARG A 345 -42.48 -6.33 -21.56
N ASP A 346 -41.58 -6.30 -22.54
CA ASP A 346 -41.94 -6.39 -23.96
C ASP A 346 -41.80 -7.80 -24.57
N LEU A 347 -41.01 -8.67 -23.94
CA LEU A 347 -40.96 -10.10 -24.27
C LEU A 347 -42.24 -10.79 -23.79
N PRO A 348 -42.88 -11.64 -24.63
CA PRO A 348 -43.99 -12.46 -24.17
C PRO A 348 -43.50 -13.41 -23.06
N ASP A 349 -44.30 -13.56 -22.00
CA ASP A 349 -44.04 -14.51 -20.90
C ASP A 349 -43.77 -15.88 -21.50
N SER A 350 -42.51 -16.22 -21.62
CA SER A 350 -42.03 -17.33 -22.43
C SER A 350 -42.09 -18.63 -21.64
N GLY A 351 -43.26 -18.92 -21.05
CA GLY A 351 -43.58 -20.22 -20.46
C GLY A 351 -43.49 -21.39 -21.45
N HIS A 352 -43.20 -21.14 -22.74
CA HIS A 352 -43.13 -22.15 -23.81
C HIS A 352 -41.81 -22.15 -24.62
N ALA A 353 -40.82 -21.31 -24.30
CA ALA A 353 -39.62 -21.14 -25.15
C ALA A 353 -38.42 -22.04 -24.75
N ALA A 354 -38.62 -23.13 -24.01
CA ALA A 354 -37.55 -24.04 -23.60
C ALA A 354 -36.91 -24.85 -24.77
N GLY A 355 -37.35 -24.65 -26.01
CA GLY A 355 -36.89 -25.42 -27.18
C GLY A 355 -36.22 -24.64 -28.32
N MET A 356 -36.11 -23.29 -28.24
CA MET A 356 -35.43 -22.52 -29.28
C MET A 356 -33.93 -22.45 -28.99
N GLY A 357 -33.12 -22.99 -29.91
CA GLY A 357 -31.66 -23.01 -29.79
C GLY A 357 -31.12 -21.61 -29.56
N ARG A 358 -30.47 -21.39 -28.41
CA ARG A 358 -29.80 -20.13 -28.06
C ARG A 358 -28.78 -19.80 -29.13
N ILE A 359 -28.84 -18.58 -29.68
CA ILE A 359 -27.74 -18.05 -30.48
C ILE A 359 -26.62 -17.79 -29.47
N GLY A 360 -25.65 -18.70 -29.41
CA GLY A 360 -24.56 -18.60 -28.45
C GLY A 360 -23.77 -17.32 -28.69
N PHE A 361 -23.80 -16.38 -27.74
CA PHE A 361 -22.75 -15.37 -27.64
C PHE A 361 -21.43 -16.13 -27.48
N SER A 362 -20.57 -16.06 -28.49
CA SER A 362 -19.33 -16.84 -28.63
C SER A 362 -18.26 -16.56 -27.57
N GLY A 363 -18.58 -15.86 -26.49
CA GLY A 363 -17.69 -15.60 -25.35
C GLY A 363 -18.34 -15.76 -23.96
N VAL A 364 -19.62 -16.13 -23.84
CA VAL A 364 -20.34 -16.16 -22.54
C VAL A 364 -20.57 -17.57 -22.01
N SER A 365 -20.09 -18.62 -22.69
CA SER A 365 -20.30 -20.01 -22.24
C SER A 365 -19.23 -20.51 -21.27
N ARG A 366 -19.68 -20.72 -20.02
CA ARG A 366 -19.21 -21.75 -19.06
C ARG A 366 -17.69 -21.78 -18.76
N SER A 367 -17.21 -20.82 -18.00
CA SER A 367 -16.18 -21.10 -16.98
C SER A 367 -16.74 -20.72 -15.62
N GLY A 368 -17.63 -21.57 -15.11
CA GLY A 368 -17.86 -21.68 -13.68
C GLY A 368 -16.83 -22.61 -13.03
N ASP A 369 -15.68 -22.80 -13.69
CA ASP A 369 -14.53 -23.44 -13.06
C ASP A 369 -13.87 -22.37 -12.20
N ASP A 370 -13.83 -22.70 -10.92
CA ASP A 370 -13.14 -22.00 -9.86
C ASP A 370 -11.81 -21.44 -10.36
N ILE A 371 -11.74 -20.11 -10.47
CA ILE A 371 -10.45 -19.46 -10.24
C ILE A 371 -10.26 -19.55 -8.72
N GLU A 372 -9.72 -20.67 -8.26
CA GLU A 372 -9.10 -20.75 -6.93
C GLU A 372 -7.99 -19.69 -6.90
N PHE A 373 -8.30 -18.55 -6.29
CA PHE A 373 -7.32 -17.51 -5.98
C PHE A 373 -6.51 -17.98 -4.76
N PHE A 374 -5.20 -18.14 -4.97
CA PHE A 374 -4.20 -18.29 -3.90
C PHE A 374 -3.78 -16.93 -3.34
#